data_AF-A0A495L515-F1
#
_entry.id   AF-A0A495L515-F1
#
_cell.length_a   1.000
_cell.length_b   1.000
_cell.length_c   1.000
_cell.angle_alpha   90.00
_cell.angle_beta   90.00
_cell.angle_gamma   90.00
#
_symmetry.space_group_name_H-M   'P 1'
#
loop_
_entity.id
_entity.type
_entity.pdbx_description
1 polymer ?
#
loop_
_entity_poly.entity_id
_entity_poly.type
_entity_poly.pdbx_seq_one_letter_code
_entity_poly.pdbx_strand_id
1 'polypeptide(L)'
;MSHELPQPAGLTVRALTGAQIDEVLHDVFVRGTRCRLLDTGTDGLPGEPAAPQWLLAELGDGRLTGACPRERWRRSDEEPTRHLSAPALDPGTDRWRVLEVLVFAPHAQIRLGEGAESGWISADAPDVPDVPEGPLRPRDRSFLLQGWNGPEHSRTLPGPVPLSVTAEPSGSQAVLPVRWLDFSGRARPAPRRRNALESSGTWLTVREYWASDPVTGAVGVAFHRLTGLRTGTKPTGPEFDAGTGDQIQEADR
;
A
#
# COMPACT_ATOMS: atom_id res chain seq x y z
N MET A 1 29.18 -9.22 16.77
CA MET A 1 28.05 -8.54 17.43
C MET A 1 26.97 -8.37 16.38
N SER A 2 25.78 -8.94 16.59
CA SER A 2 24.66 -8.70 15.68
C SER A 2 24.23 -7.25 15.87
N HIS A 3 24.39 -6.40 14.86
CA HIS A 3 23.82 -5.06 14.89
C HIS A 3 22.30 -5.21 14.87
N GLU A 4 21.65 -4.99 16.01
CA GLU A 4 20.20 -4.89 16.07
C GLU A 4 19.78 -3.69 15.23
N LEU A 5 18.84 -3.89 14.29
CA LEU A 5 18.38 -2.82 13.42
C LEU A 5 17.66 -1.76 14.27
N PRO A 6 17.89 -0.46 14.01
CA PRO A 6 17.19 0.61 14.71
C PRO A 6 15.66 0.45 14.61
N GLN A 7 14.98 0.56 15.75
CA GLN A 7 13.52 0.44 15.81
C GLN A 7 12.85 1.69 15.21
N PRO A 8 11.92 1.54 14.25
CA PRO A 8 11.18 2.66 13.68
C PRO A 8 10.27 3.33 14.71
N ALA A 9 10.32 4.65 14.80
CA ALA A 9 9.44 5.42 15.67
C ALA A 9 7.98 5.38 15.17
N GLY A 10 7.04 5.17 16.09
CA GLY A 10 5.60 5.20 15.80
C GLY A 10 5.04 3.97 15.08
N LEU A 11 5.81 2.89 14.98
CA LEU A 11 5.40 1.62 14.38
C LEU A 11 5.44 0.50 15.41
N THR A 12 4.40 -0.33 15.43
CA THR A 12 4.44 -1.63 16.11
C THR A 12 4.47 -2.73 15.05
N VAL A 13 5.38 -3.70 15.21
CA VAL A 13 5.46 -4.92 14.36
C VAL A 13 5.40 -6.15 15.25
N ARG A 14 4.65 -7.16 14.83
CA ARG A 14 4.56 -8.47 15.49
C ARG A 14 4.66 -9.59 14.47
N ALA A 15 5.39 -10.63 14.83
CA ALA A 15 5.40 -11.88 14.08
C ALA A 15 4.01 -12.55 14.15
N LEU A 16 3.59 -13.14 13.05
CA LEU A 16 2.41 -13.97 13.00
C LEU A 16 2.75 -15.40 13.36
N THR A 17 1.86 -16.04 14.10
CA THR A 17 1.87 -17.50 14.29
C THR A 17 1.43 -18.21 13.02
N GLY A 18 1.81 -19.49 12.86
CA GLY A 18 1.35 -20.30 11.72
C GLY A 18 -0.18 -20.33 11.58
N ALA A 19 -0.91 -20.42 12.69
CA ALA A 19 -2.37 -20.38 12.70
C ALA A 19 -2.93 -19.05 12.17
N GLN A 20 -2.31 -17.91 12.53
CA GLN A 20 -2.73 -16.60 12.01
C GLN A 20 -2.43 -16.46 10.51
N ILE A 21 -1.30 -17.00 10.05
CA ILE A 21 -0.97 -17.03 8.61
C ILE A 21 -2.05 -17.83 7.86
N ASP A 22 -2.39 -19.02 8.37
CA ASP A 22 -3.42 -19.89 7.78
C ASP A 22 -4.78 -19.18 7.72
N GLU A 23 -5.16 -18.48 8.78
CA GLU A 23 -6.41 -17.71 8.82
C GLU A 23 -6.43 -16.56 7.82
N VAL A 24 -5.33 -15.82 7.66
CA VAL A 24 -5.21 -14.75 6.66
C VAL A 24 -5.40 -15.31 5.26
N LEU A 25 -4.68 -16.38 4.93
CA LEU A 25 -4.78 -17.02 3.62
C LEU A 25 -6.19 -17.57 3.37
N HIS A 26 -6.80 -18.18 4.39
CA HIS A 26 -8.13 -18.76 4.27
C HIS A 26 -9.23 -17.69 4.16
N ASP A 27 -9.14 -16.56 4.88
CA ASP A 27 -10.10 -15.46 4.76
C ASP A 27 -10.05 -14.87 3.34
N VAL A 28 -8.85 -14.57 2.85
CA VAL A 28 -8.65 -13.86 1.57
C VAL A 28 -8.86 -14.77 0.36
N PHE A 29 -8.22 -15.94 0.32
CA PHE A 29 -8.16 -16.76 -0.89
C PHE A 29 -9.23 -17.84 -0.97
N VAL A 30 -9.70 -18.35 0.18
CA VAL A 30 -10.69 -19.44 0.24
C VAL A 30 -12.10 -18.91 0.48
N ARG A 31 -12.30 -18.08 1.51
CA ARG A 31 -13.63 -17.53 1.85
C ARG A 31 -14.00 -16.33 0.98
N GLY A 32 -13.01 -15.62 0.44
CA GLY A 32 -13.24 -14.35 -0.28
C GLY A 32 -13.84 -13.29 0.63
N THR A 33 -13.55 -13.35 1.93
CA THR A 33 -14.04 -12.43 2.95
C THR A 33 -12.91 -11.55 3.46
N ARG A 34 -13.31 -10.39 4.00
CA ARG A 34 -12.42 -9.48 4.72
C ARG A 34 -11.46 -10.22 5.67
N CYS A 35 -10.20 -9.79 5.71
CA CYS A 35 -9.21 -10.38 6.60
C CYS A 35 -9.52 -9.96 8.04
N ARG A 36 -9.94 -10.93 8.86
CA ARG A 36 -10.37 -10.66 10.24
C ARG A 36 -9.21 -10.17 11.11
N LEU A 37 -8.01 -10.68 10.88
CA LEU A 37 -6.84 -10.31 11.67
C LEU A 37 -6.50 -8.82 11.57
N LEU A 38 -6.73 -8.19 10.40
CA LEU A 38 -6.61 -6.73 10.25
C LEU A 38 -7.71 -5.97 10.99
N ASP A 39 -8.89 -6.57 11.18
CA ASP A 39 -10.02 -5.91 11.85
C ASP A 39 -9.95 -5.99 13.37
N THR A 40 -9.46 -7.11 13.88
CA THR A 40 -9.36 -7.36 15.32
C THR A 40 -8.01 -6.98 15.89
N GLY A 41 -6.96 -6.98 15.06
CA GLY A 41 -5.59 -6.81 15.51
C GLY A 41 -5.05 -8.03 16.26
N THR A 42 -3.94 -7.82 16.98
CA THR A 42 -3.30 -8.81 17.86
C THR A 42 -2.93 -8.16 19.19
N ASP A 43 -2.37 -8.92 20.13
CA ASP A 43 -1.89 -8.36 21.39
C ASP A 43 -0.91 -7.19 21.17
N GLY A 44 -1.29 -6.01 21.67
CA GLY A 44 -0.53 -4.76 21.52
C GLY A 44 -0.59 -4.10 20.14
N LEU A 45 -1.48 -4.57 19.25
CA LEU A 45 -1.72 -4.01 17.92
C LEU A 45 -3.22 -3.83 17.67
N PRO A 46 -3.74 -2.59 17.59
CA PRO A 46 -5.15 -2.37 17.33
C PRO A 46 -5.54 -2.83 15.92
N GLY A 47 -6.75 -3.35 15.78
CA GLY A 47 -7.37 -3.63 14.48
C GLY A 47 -8.13 -2.43 13.91
N GLU A 48 -8.59 -2.56 12.66
CA GLU A 48 -9.23 -1.49 11.89
C GLU A 48 -10.52 -1.97 11.19
N PRO A 49 -11.60 -2.29 11.94
CA PRO A 49 -12.75 -3.02 11.41
C PRO A 49 -13.58 -2.28 10.36
N ALA A 50 -13.50 -0.95 10.32
CA ALA A 50 -14.32 -0.11 9.44
C ALA A 50 -13.61 0.32 8.14
N ALA A 51 -12.30 0.08 8.01
CA ALA A 51 -11.52 0.65 6.92
C ALA A 51 -11.50 -0.23 5.67
N PRO A 52 -11.33 0.31 4.47
CA PRO A 52 -11.10 -0.52 3.29
C PRO A 52 -9.82 -1.35 3.45
N GLN A 53 -9.86 -2.59 2.94
CA GLN A 53 -8.67 -3.44 2.80
C GLN A 53 -8.29 -3.58 1.32
N TRP A 54 -7.00 -3.78 1.07
CA TRP A 54 -6.43 -4.06 -0.24
C TRP A 54 -5.52 -5.28 -0.18
N LEU A 55 -5.41 -5.94 -1.32
CA LEU A 55 -4.60 -7.13 -1.52
C LEU A 55 -3.64 -6.89 -2.67
N LEU A 56 -2.36 -7.19 -2.43
CA LEU A 56 -1.34 -7.37 -3.46
C LEU A 56 -0.62 -8.68 -3.15
N ALA A 57 -0.77 -9.67 -4.03
CA ALA A 57 -0.13 -10.96 -3.91
C ALA A 57 0.74 -11.22 -5.13
N GLU A 58 2.04 -11.39 -4.89
CA GLU A 58 3.02 -11.82 -5.88
C GLU A 58 3.16 -13.34 -5.74
N LEU A 59 2.82 -14.04 -6.81
CA LEU A 59 2.94 -15.49 -6.94
C LEU A 59 3.98 -15.82 -8.01
N GLY A 60 4.58 -17.01 -7.95
CA GLY A 60 5.59 -17.45 -8.91
C GLY A 60 5.12 -17.47 -10.37
N ASP A 61 3.81 -17.47 -10.60
CA ASP A 61 3.15 -17.50 -11.91
C ASP A 61 2.36 -16.23 -12.23
N GLY A 62 2.45 -15.18 -11.41
CA GLY A 62 1.84 -13.88 -11.70
C GLY A 62 1.38 -13.13 -10.46
N ARG A 63 0.43 -12.22 -10.66
CA ARG A 63 -0.08 -11.33 -9.60
C ARG A 63 -1.57 -11.50 -9.38
N LEU A 64 -1.98 -11.34 -8.13
CA LEU A 64 -3.39 -11.25 -7.76
C LEU A 64 -3.58 -9.99 -6.91
N THR A 65 -4.51 -9.14 -7.31
CA THR A 65 -4.85 -7.92 -6.57
C THR A 65 -6.32 -7.92 -6.17
N GLY A 66 -6.67 -7.09 -5.19
CA GLY A 66 -8.07 -6.97 -4.78
C GLY A 66 -8.34 -5.80 -3.86
N ALA A 67 -9.61 -5.46 -3.72
CA ALA A 67 -10.12 -4.54 -2.72
C ALA A 67 -11.31 -5.14 -1.98
N CYS A 68 -11.40 -4.82 -0.69
CA CYS A 68 -12.49 -5.20 0.19
C CYS A 68 -12.90 -3.97 1.02
N PRO A 69 -13.83 -3.13 0.51
CA PRO A 69 -14.25 -1.93 1.22
C PRO A 69 -15.16 -2.24 2.41
N ARG A 70 -15.80 -3.42 2.42
CA ARG A 70 -16.65 -3.93 3.50
C ARG A 70 -16.39 -5.43 3.69
N GLU A 71 -17.33 -6.30 3.34
CA GLU A 71 -17.32 -7.69 3.79
C GLU A 71 -16.64 -8.68 2.83
N ARG A 72 -16.76 -8.45 1.51
CA ARG A 72 -16.28 -9.38 0.48
C ARG A 72 -15.22 -8.74 -0.40
N TRP A 73 -14.24 -9.55 -0.77
CA TRP A 73 -13.24 -9.14 -1.74
C TRP A 73 -13.85 -9.08 -3.13
N ARG A 74 -13.41 -8.09 -3.91
CA ARG A 74 -13.43 -8.17 -5.37
C ARG A 74 -11.98 -8.37 -5.80
N ARG A 75 -11.68 -9.54 -6.39
CA ARG A 75 -10.31 -9.94 -6.74
C ARG A 75 -10.10 -9.96 -8.25
N SER A 76 -8.85 -9.86 -8.66
CA SER A 76 -8.48 -9.79 -10.07
C SER A 76 -8.56 -11.15 -10.78
N ASP A 77 -8.48 -12.26 -10.04
CA ASP A 77 -8.64 -13.66 -10.52
C ASP A 77 -10.10 -14.08 -10.79
N GLU A 78 -11.04 -13.16 -10.56
CA GLU A 78 -12.46 -13.30 -10.86
C GLU A 78 -12.81 -12.68 -12.23
N GLU A 79 -13.97 -13.05 -12.78
CA GLU A 79 -14.45 -12.42 -14.02
C GLU A 79 -14.69 -10.90 -13.82
N PRO A 80 -14.41 -10.05 -14.82
CA PRO A 80 -13.95 -10.38 -16.18
C PRO A 80 -12.42 -10.44 -16.34
N THR A 81 -11.65 -10.35 -15.25
CA THR A 81 -10.18 -10.15 -15.28
C THR A 81 -9.36 -11.39 -15.03
N ARG A 82 -10.00 -12.54 -14.79
CA ARG A 82 -9.34 -13.82 -14.49
C ARG A 82 -8.15 -14.14 -15.40
N HIS A 83 -8.30 -13.90 -16.71
CA HIS A 83 -7.27 -14.17 -17.72
C HIS A 83 -6.03 -13.26 -17.64
N LEU A 84 -6.08 -12.20 -16.84
CA LEU A 84 -4.99 -11.22 -16.62
C LEU A 84 -4.33 -11.36 -15.24
N SER A 85 -4.73 -12.34 -14.46
CA SER A 85 -4.26 -12.53 -13.08
C SER A 85 -3.74 -13.94 -12.88
N ALA A 86 -2.91 -14.12 -11.86
CA ALA A 86 -2.58 -15.46 -11.40
C ALA A 86 -3.87 -16.22 -10.98
N PRO A 87 -3.92 -17.54 -11.19
CA PRO A 87 -5.00 -18.36 -10.66
C PRO A 87 -5.12 -18.22 -9.15
N ALA A 88 -6.35 -18.38 -8.63
CA ALA A 88 -6.63 -18.41 -7.20
C ALA A 88 -5.62 -19.29 -6.45
N LEU A 89 -5.14 -18.81 -5.31
CA LEU A 89 -4.24 -19.55 -4.44
C LEU A 89 -5.05 -20.52 -3.57
N ASP A 90 -4.79 -21.82 -3.63
CA ASP A 90 -5.25 -22.77 -2.61
C ASP A 90 -4.17 -22.95 -1.53
N PRO A 91 -4.34 -22.42 -0.30
CA PRO A 91 -3.33 -22.53 0.75
C PRO A 91 -3.01 -23.97 1.18
N GLY A 92 -3.82 -24.97 0.81
CA GLY A 92 -3.55 -26.38 1.08
C GLY A 92 -2.50 -26.99 0.14
N THR A 93 -2.39 -26.50 -1.09
CA THR A 93 -1.55 -27.10 -2.15
C THR A 93 -0.56 -26.13 -2.79
N ASP A 94 -0.85 -24.82 -2.73
CA ASP A 94 -0.23 -23.82 -3.59
C ASP A 94 0.68 -22.86 -2.85
N ARG A 95 0.91 -23.05 -1.54
CA ARG A 95 1.76 -22.14 -0.74
C ARG A 95 3.13 -21.90 -1.34
N TRP A 96 3.72 -22.90 -1.97
CA TRP A 96 4.99 -22.80 -2.68
C TRP A 96 5.00 -21.74 -3.80
N ARG A 97 3.82 -21.34 -4.32
CA ARG A 97 3.68 -20.26 -5.29
C ARG A 97 3.84 -18.88 -4.65
N VAL A 98 3.62 -18.74 -3.34
CA VAL A 98 3.68 -17.44 -2.65
C VAL A 98 5.11 -16.93 -2.66
N LEU A 99 5.33 -15.78 -3.30
CA LEU A 99 6.55 -14.99 -3.14
C LEU A 99 6.32 -13.92 -2.07
N GLU A 100 5.16 -13.25 -2.13
CA GLU A 100 4.74 -12.28 -1.13
C GLU A 100 3.22 -12.08 -1.14
N VAL A 101 2.60 -11.99 0.04
CA VAL A 101 1.20 -11.54 0.18
C VAL A 101 1.14 -10.34 1.10
N LEU A 102 0.60 -9.24 0.59
CA LEU A 102 0.32 -8.02 1.34
C LEU A 102 -1.20 -7.85 1.44
N VAL A 103 -1.71 -7.88 2.67
CA VAL A 103 -3.08 -7.44 2.98
C VAL A 103 -2.96 -6.19 3.84
N PHE A 104 -3.53 -5.08 3.41
CA PHE A 104 -3.32 -3.80 4.10
C PHE A 104 -4.55 -2.94 4.15
N ALA A 105 -4.57 -2.05 5.14
CA ALA A 105 -5.56 -1.05 5.44
C ALA A 105 -4.83 0.29 5.77
N PRO A 106 -5.55 1.41 5.91
CA PRO A 106 -4.95 2.70 6.22
C PRO A 106 -4.00 2.69 7.41
N HIS A 107 -4.27 1.92 8.47
CA HIS A 107 -3.49 1.91 9.71
C HIS A 107 -2.78 0.60 10.03
N ALA A 108 -3.04 -0.49 9.28
CA ALA A 108 -2.38 -1.78 9.47
C ALA A 108 -2.01 -2.48 8.16
N GLN A 109 -0.99 -3.35 8.20
CA GLN A 109 -0.57 -4.19 7.08
C GLN A 109 -0.07 -5.54 7.60
N ILE A 110 -0.54 -6.60 6.96
CA ILE A 110 0.00 -7.95 7.04
C ILE A 110 0.90 -8.20 5.82
N ARG A 111 2.08 -8.77 6.07
CA ARG A 111 3.02 -9.24 5.04
C ARG A 111 3.33 -10.70 5.31
N LEU A 112 3.06 -11.57 4.35
CA LEU A 112 3.47 -12.97 4.35
C LEU A 112 4.60 -13.15 3.34
N GLY A 113 5.69 -13.80 3.76
CA GLY A 113 6.85 -14.06 2.92
C GLY A 113 6.69 -15.30 2.04
N GLU A 114 7.80 -15.71 1.42
CA GLU A 114 7.89 -16.87 0.54
C GLU A 114 7.32 -18.13 1.21
N GLY A 115 6.55 -18.91 0.44
CA GLY A 115 5.88 -20.11 0.95
C GLY A 115 4.79 -19.84 2.00
N ALA A 116 4.55 -18.57 2.36
CA ALA A 116 3.89 -18.18 3.60
C ALA A 116 4.48 -18.87 4.85
N GLU A 117 5.79 -19.11 4.86
CA GLU A 117 6.49 -19.74 6.00
C GLU A 117 6.64 -18.80 7.20
N SER A 118 6.64 -17.49 6.94
CA SER A 118 6.69 -16.45 7.94
C SER A 118 5.82 -15.27 7.55
N GLY A 119 5.40 -14.49 8.54
CA GLY A 119 4.62 -13.29 8.30
C GLY A 119 4.64 -12.35 9.48
N TRP A 120 4.28 -11.10 9.22
CA TRP A 120 4.26 -10.03 10.20
C TRP A 120 3.00 -9.19 10.01
N ILE A 121 2.45 -8.72 11.12
CA ILE A 121 1.47 -7.63 11.14
C ILE A 121 2.15 -6.38 11.68
N SER A 122 1.87 -5.25 11.04
CA SER A 122 2.41 -3.94 11.38
C SER A 122 1.28 -2.93 11.45
N ALA A 123 1.29 -2.06 12.45
CA ALA A 123 0.32 -0.97 12.57
C ALA A 123 0.94 0.27 13.20
N ASP A 124 0.25 1.40 13.08
CA ASP A 124 0.57 2.60 13.85
C ASP A 124 0.54 2.25 15.35
N ALA A 125 1.60 2.63 16.09
CA ALA A 125 1.68 2.33 17.51
C ALA A 125 0.57 3.08 18.28
N PRO A 126 -0.23 2.39 19.12
CA PRO A 126 -1.36 3.00 19.83
C PRO A 126 -0.94 3.99 20.93
N ASP A 127 0.19 3.71 21.59
CA ASP A 127 0.67 4.44 22.75
C ASP A 127 1.92 5.25 22.40
N VAL A 128 1.74 6.31 21.62
CA VAL A 128 2.84 7.26 21.41
C VAL A 128 2.59 8.56 22.15
N PRO A 129 2.81 8.62 23.48
CA PRO A 129 3.23 9.87 24.06
C PRO A 129 4.62 10.17 23.48
N ASP A 130 4.71 11.25 22.70
CA ASP A 130 5.94 11.84 22.18
C ASP A 130 6.69 11.07 21.08
N VAL A 131 6.11 10.97 19.87
CA VAL A 131 6.96 10.88 18.67
C VAL A 131 7.72 12.21 18.64
N PRO A 132 9.07 12.23 18.72
CA PRO A 132 9.80 13.49 18.72
C PRO A 132 9.41 14.32 17.50
N GLU A 133 9.07 15.60 17.72
CA GLU A 133 9.04 16.56 16.62
C GLU A 133 10.40 16.53 15.90
N GLY A 134 10.40 16.60 14.57
CA GLY A 134 11.61 16.54 13.77
C GLY A 134 11.75 15.25 12.94
N PRO A 135 12.98 14.75 12.71
CA PRO A 135 13.27 13.86 11.60
C PRO A 135 12.64 12.46 11.74
N LEU A 136 12.32 12.03 12.97
CA LEU A 136 11.78 10.70 13.28
C LEU A 136 10.26 10.56 13.13
N ARG A 137 9.54 11.67 12.90
CA ARG A 137 8.08 11.63 12.74
C ARG A 137 7.68 10.78 11.52
N PRO A 138 6.72 9.84 11.65
CA PRO A 138 6.17 9.13 10.49
C PRO A 138 5.59 10.09 9.46
N ARG A 139 5.80 9.79 8.17
CA ARG A 139 5.38 10.66 7.06
C ARG A 139 4.61 9.89 6.02
N ASP A 140 3.49 10.43 5.60
CA ASP A 140 2.76 9.86 4.48
C ASP A 140 3.41 10.30 3.15
N ARG A 141 3.46 9.35 2.21
CA ARG A 141 3.94 9.54 0.83
C ARG A 141 2.91 9.00 -0.14
N SER A 142 3.01 9.47 -1.37
CA SER A 142 2.19 9.00 -2.48
C SER A 142 3.07 8.81 -3.70
N PHE A 143 2.94 7.65 -4.31
CA PHE A 143 3.63 7.29 -5.55
C PHE A 143 2.59 7.24 -6.66
N LEU A 144 2.86 7.96 -7.74
CA LEU A 144 2.04 7.91 -8.94
C LEU A 144 2.14 6.51 -9.54
N LEU A 145 1.00 5.87 -9.77
CA LEU A 145 0.95 4.65 -10.55
C LEU A 145 0.97 5.05 -12.02
N GLN A 146 2.11 4.79 -12.69
CA GLN A 146 2.27 5.12 -14.10
C GLN A 146 1.77 3.98 -14.98
N GLY A 147 0.96 4.34 -15.97
CA GLY A 147 0.59 3.52 -17.11
C GLY A 147 0.53 4.42 -18.35
N TRP A 148 0.27 3.82 -19.51
CA TRP A 148 -0.03 4.63 -20.69
C TRP A 148 -1.36 5.37 -20.51
N ASN A 149 -1.38 6.67 -20.80
CA ASN A 149 -2.59 7.49 -20.74
C ASN A 149 -3.49 7.20 -21.95
N GLY A 150 -4.81 7.22 -21.77
CA GLY A 150 -5.77 7.09 -22.84
C GLY A 150 -6.71 5.88 -22.68
N PRO A 151 -7.93 5.95 -23.25
CA PRO A 151 -8.94 4.90 -23.14
C PRO A 151 -8.55 3.57 -23.81
N GLU A 152 -7.59 3.58 -24.73
CA GLU A 152 -7.01 2.40 -25.37
C GLU A 152 -6.03 1.65 -24.44
N HIS A 153 -5.53 2.31 -23.40
CA HIS A 153 -4.51 1.80 -22.50
C HIS A 153 -5.01 1.46 -21.11
N SER A 154 -6.13 2.04 -20.71
CA SER A 154 -6.69 1.83 -19.38
C SER A 154 -8.22 1.89 -19.38
N ARG A 155 -8.83 1.13 -18.47
CA ARG A 155 -10.27 1.22 -18.22
C ARG A 155 -10.62 0.80 -16.80
N THR A 156 -11.56 1.51 -16.20
CA THR A 156 -12.22 1.08 -14.96
C THR A 156 -13.36 0.13 -15.29
N LEU A 157 -13.42 -1.00 -14.59
CA LEU A 157 -14.46 -2.00 -14.75
C LEU A 157 -15.71 -1.64 -13.93
N PRO A 158 -16.92 -1.95 -14.44
CA PRO A 158 -18.15 -1.74 -13.69
C PRO A 158 -18.17 -2.59 -12.41
N GLY A 159 -18.86 -2.12 -11.38
CA GLY A 159 -19.06 -2.84 -10.12
C GLY A 159 -18.96 -1.93 -8.88
N PRO A 160 -19.40 -2.42 -7.71
CA PRO A 160 -19.44 -1.62 -6.48
C PRO A 160 -18.06 -1.36 -5.87
N VAL A 161 -17.08 -2.22 -6.15
CA VAL A 161 -15.68 -2.07 -5.72
C VAL A 161 -14.85 -1.81 -6.97
N PRO A 162 -14.10 -0.70 -7.09
CA PRO A 162 -13.42 -0.39 -8.34
C PRO A 162 -12.25 -1.35 -8.60
N LEU A 163 -12.22 -1.92 -9.81
CA LEU A 163 -11.04 -2.56 -10.41
C LEU A 163 -10.76 -1.86 -11.74
N SER A 164 -9.50 -1.73 -12.12
CA SER A 164 -9.10 -1.22 -13.43
C SER A 164 -8.08 -2.12 -14.09
N VAL A 165 -8.17 -2.21 -15.43
CA VAL A 165 -7.11 -2.80 -16.25
C VAL A 165 -6.28 -1.67 -16.82
N THR A 166 -4.96 -1.77 -16.72
CA THR A 166 -4.01 -0.78 -17.21
C THR A 166 -2.87 -1.50 -17.94
N ALA A 167 -2.35 -0.88 -18.99
CA ALA A 167 -1.12 -1.32 -19.65
C ALA A 167 0.09 -0.61 -19.00
N GLU A 168 1.03 -1.42 -18.50
CA GLU A 168 2.35 -0.96 -18.09
C GLU A 168 3.18 -0.51 -19.31
N PRO A 169 4.22 0.32 -19.11
CA PRO A 169 5.16 0.70 -20.18
C PRO A 169 5.77 -0.50 -20.94
N SER A 170 5.91 -1.64 -20.27
CA SER A 170 6.39 -2.92 -20.83
C SER A 170 5.42 -3.56 -21.83
N GLY A 171 4.17 -3.08 -21.91
CA GLY A 171 3.09 -3.70 -22.68
C GLY A 171 2.30 -4.75 -21.89
N SER A 172 2.78 -5.16 -20.71
CA SER A 172 2.05 -6.05 -19.81
C SER A 172 0.79 -5.36 -19.28
N GLN A 173 -0.28 -6.13 -19.10
CA GLN A 173 -1.49 -5.64 -18.44
C GLN A 173 -1.45 -5.94 -16.95
N ALA A 174 -1.89 -4.98 -16.16
CA ALA A 174 -2.07 -5.11 -14.72
C ALA A 174 -3.52 -4.81 -14.36
N VAL A 175 -4.03 -5.56 -13.36
CA VAL A 175 -5.33 -5.29 -12.75
C VAL A 175 -5.08 -4.61 -11.41
N LEU A 176 -5.63 -3.42 -11.21
CA LEU A 176 -5.43 -2.61 -10.00
C LEU A 176 -6.75 -2.40 -9.27
N PRO A 177 -6.79 -2.53 -7.94
CA PRO A 177 -8.02 -2.42 -7.16
C PRO A 177 -8.34 -0.97 -6.79
N VAL A 178 -8.45 -0.14 -7.83
CA VAL A 178 -8.67 1.30 -7.75
C VAL A 178 -9.31 1.79 -9.05
N ARG A 179 -10.03 2.92 -8.99
CA ARG A 179 -10.49 3.59 -10.21
C ARG A 179 -9.29 4.20 -10.92
N TRP A 180 -9.17 3.96 -12.23
CA TRP A 180 -8.10 4.54 -13.00
C TRP A 180 -8.40 6.00 -13.33
N LEU A 181 -7.40 6.85 -13.15
CA LEU A 181 -7.35 8.23 -13.61
C LEU A 181 -5.98 8.46 -14.20
N ASP A 182 -5.96 8.75 -15.49
CA ASP A 182 -4.75 9.14 -16.21
C ASP A 182 -4.08 10.33 -15.53
N PHE A 183 -2.75 10.32 -15.56
CA PHE A 183 -1.99 11.41 -15.00
C PHE A 183 -2.26 12.70 -15.77
N SER A 184 -2.61 13.75 -15.03
CA SER A 184 -2.70 15.12 -15.53
C SER A 184 -2.05 16.06 -14.53
N GLY A 185 -1.38 17.09 -15.03
CA GLY A 185 -0.72 18.10 -14.21
C GLY A 185 -1.05 19.49 -14.75
N ARG A 186 -1.32 20.43 -13.85
CA ARG A 186 -1.41 21.85 -14.20
C ARG A 186 -0.54 22.67 -13.26
N ALA A 187 0.05 23.72 -13.81
CA ALA A 187 0.70 24.74 -12.99
C ALA A 187 -0.38 25.51 -12.21
N ARG A 188 -0.25 25.54 -10.89
CA ARG A 188 -1.05 26.35 -9.98
C ARG A 188 -0.18 27.46 -9.41
N PRO A 189 -0.61 28.73 -9.47
CA PRO A 189 0.16 29.82 -8.85
C PRO A 189 0.44 29.55 -7.37
N ALA A 190 1.67 29.82 -6.94
CA ALA A 190 2.14 29.74 -5.56
C ALA A 190 2.81 31.07 -5.16
N PRO A 191 2.96 31.35 -3.85
CA PRO A 191 3.62 32.57 -3.37
C PRO A 191 5.05 32.73 -3.92
N ARG A 192 5.52 33.99 -3.94
CA ARG A 192 6.86 34.38 -4.45
C ARG A 192 7.09 34.11 -5.94
N ARG A 193 6.05 34.27 -6.77
CA ARG A 193 6.10 34.08 -8.25
C ARG A 193 6.50 32.65 -8.67
N ARG A 194 6.24 31.67 -7.82
CA ARG A 194 6.43 30.25 -8.11
C ARG A 194 5.15 29.62 -8.64
N ASN A 195 5.27 28.45 -9.25
CA ASN A 195 4.13 27.66 -9.71
C ASN A 195 4.21 26.26 -9.12
N ALA A 196 3.28 25.88 -8.27
CA ALA A 196 3.17 24.50 -7.81
C ALA A 196 2.61 23.60 -8.92
N LEU A 197 3.18 22.40 -9.10
CA LEU A 197 2.52 21.37 -9.90
C LEU A 197 1.33 20.78 -9.11
N GLU A 198 0.11 21.07 -9.55
CA GLU A 198 -1.07 20.36 -9.10
C GLU A 198 -1.31 19.17 -10.02
N SER A 199 -1.04 17.97 -9.51
CA SER A 199 -1.19 16.72 -10.25
C SER A 199 -2.40 15.92 -9.78
N SER A 200 -3.14 15.36 -10.74
CA SER A 200 -4.17 14.35 -10.53
C SER A 200 -3.78 13.05 -11.22
N GLY A 201 -4.19 11.92 -10.65
CA GLY A 201 -3.92 10.60 -11.21
C GLY A 201 -4.36 9.49 -10.25
N THR A 202 -3.79 8.30 -10.45
CA THR A 202 -3.93 7.16 -9.54
C THR A 202 -2.67 7.00 -8.69
N TRP A 203 -2.83 6.78 -7.38
CA TRP A 203 -1.76 6.84 -6.39
C TRP A 203 -1.74 5.60 -5.50
N LEU A 204 -0.56 5.06 -5.24
CA LEU A 204 -0.28 4.21 -4.09
C LEU A 204 0.15 5.09 -2.93
N THR A 205 -0.53 4.99 -1.79
CA THR A 205 -0.15 5.73 -0.59
C THR A 205 0.62 4.83 0.36
N VAL A 206 1.69 5.38 0.94
CA VAL A 206 2.50 4.68 1.93
C VAL A 206 2.77 5.57 3.12
N ARG A 207 3.18 4.98 4.24
CA ARG A 207 3.70 5.66 5.41
C ARG A 207 5.13 5.22 5.66
N GLU A 208 6.02 6.21 5.74
CA GLU A 208 7.43 6.04 6.08
C GLU A 208 7.60 6.17 7.59
N TYR A 209 8.25 5.18 8.19
CA TYR A 209 8.66 5.22 9.59
C TYR A 209 10.18 5.30 9.65
N TRP A 210 10.64 6.17 10.53
CA TRP A 210 12.03 6.61 10.57
C TRP A 210 12.70 6.10 11.84
N ALA A 211 13.98 5.81 11.76
CA ALA A 211 14.78 5.42 12.90
C ALA A 211 16.10 6.19 12.91
N SER A 212 16.67 6.32 14.11
CA SER A 212 18.00 6.88 14.30
C SER A 212 18.96 5.75 14.64
N ASP A 213 20.11 5.72 13.97
CA ASP A 213 21.24 4.91 14.41
C ASP A 213 21.77 5.46 15.75
N PRO A 214 21.77 4.65 16.83
CA PRO A 214 22.24 5.11 18.14
C PRO A 214 23.74 5.38 18.20
N VAL A 215 24.53 4.83 17.28
CA VAL A 215 25.99 4.98 17.24
C VAL A 215 26.40 6.24 16.48
N THR A 216 25.80 6.48 15.31
CA THR A 216 26.18 7.59 14.42
C THR A 216 25.27 8.80 14.53
N GLY A 217 24.07 8.65 15.10
CA GLY A 217 23.02 9.67 15.06
C GLY A 217 22.39 9.86 13.67
N ALA A 218 22.76 9.04 12.68
CA ALA A 218 22.19 9.11 11.35
C ALA A 218 20.70 8.71 11.38
N VAL A 219 19.86 9.50 10.70
CA VAL A 219 18.42 9.26 10.63
C VAL A 219 18.03 8.84 9.21
N GLY A 220 17.29 7.75 9.10
CA GLY A 220 16.86 7.19 7.83
C GLY A 220 15.47 6.55 7.90
N VAL A 221 14.90 6.26 6.73
CA VAL A 221 13.67 5.47 6.63
C VAL A 221 14.01 4.02 6.96
N ALA A 222 13.35 3.48 7.98
CA ALA A 222 13.55 2.11 8.45
C ALA A 222 12.41 1.17 8.01
N PHE A 223 11.22 1.71 7.71
CA PHE A 223 10.07 0.90 7.31
C PHE A 223 9.11 1.67 6.39
N HIS A 224 8.54 0.98 5.40
CA HIS A 224 7.44 1.46 4.57
C HIS A 224 6.22 0.58 4.78
N ARG A 225 5.07 1.20 5.05
CA ARG A 225 3.78 0.51 5.11
C ARG A 225 2.87 1.03 4.02
N LEU A 226 2.23 0.15 3.26
CA LEU A 226 1.16 0.50 2.35
C LEU A 226 -0.06 0.96 3.16
N THR A 227 -0.65 2.08 2.76
CA THR A 227 -1.82 2.67 3.45
C THR A 227 -3.05 2.79 2.56
N GLY A 228 -2.92 2.49 1.27
CA GLY A 228 -4.06 2.46 0.38
C GLY A 228 -3.74 2.76 -1.08
N LEU A 229 -4.81 2.74 -1.87
CA LEU A 229 -4.82 3.17 -3.26
C LEU A 229 -5.86 4.29 -3.40
N ARG A 230 -5.51 5.36 -4.11
CA ARG A 230 -6.35 6.55 -4.26
C ARG A 230 -6.39 7.04 -5.70
N THR A 231 -7.45 7.76 -6.04
CA THR A 231 -7.64 8.41 -7.34
C THR A 231 -7.94 9.88 -7.11
N GLY A 232 -7.43 10.77 -7.96
CA GLY A 232 -7.66 12.21 -7.89
C GLY A 232 -6.38 13.01 -7.68
N THR A 233 -6.49 14.18 -7.05
CA THR A 233 -5.33 15.02 -6.71
C THR A 233 -4.34 14.28 -5.82
N LYS A 234 -3.04 14.55 -5.99
CA LYS A 234 -1.96 13.99 -5.17
C LYS A 234 -2.31 14.10 -3.68
N PRO A 235 -2.45 12.97 -2.96
CA PRO A 235 -3.02 12.98 -1.61
C PRO A 235 -2.04 13.45 -0.54
N THR A 236 -0.73 13.36 -0.77
CA THR A 236 0.29 13.61 0.27
C THR A 236 1.56 14.23 -0.31
N GLY A 237 2.35 14.86 0.55
CA GLY A 237 3.74 15.24 0.28
C GLY A 237 3.95 16.71 -0.10
N PRO A 238 5.21 17.11 -0.24
CA PRO A 238 5.55 18.47 -0.66
C PRO A 238 5.06 18.76 -2.08
N GLU A 239 4.69 20.03 -2.27
CA GLU A 239 4.50 20.61 -3.61
C GLU A 239 5.87 21.00 -4.16
N PHE A 240 6.06 20.87 -5.46
CA PHE A 240 7.29 21.26 -6.13
C PHE A 240 6.98 22.36 -7.15
N ASP A 241 7.91 23.29 -7.31
CA ASP A 241 7.83 24.30 -8.36
C ASP A 241 7.99 23.65 -9.74
N ALA A 242 7.04 23.88 -10.62
CA ALA A 242 6.95 23.23 -11.92
C ALA A 242 8.06 23.64 -12.90
N GLY A 243 8.72 24.79 -12.68
CA GLY A 243 9.81 25.26 -13.52
C GLY A 243 11.18 24.80 -13.03
N THR A 244 11.41 24.93 -11.72
CA THR A 244 12.72 24.70 -11.09
C THR A 244 12.88 23.31 -10.49
N GLY A 245 11.78 22.64 -10.15
CA GLY A 245 11.80 21.37 -9.42
C GLY A 245 12.04 21.53 -7.91
N ASP A 246 12.16 22.76 -7.41
CA ASP A 246 12.41 23.03 -5.99
C ASP A 246 11.16 22.72 -5.15
N GLN A 247 11.37 22.11 -3.98
CA GLN A 247 10.29 21.91 -3.01
C GLN A 247 9.74 23.26 -2.52
N ILE A 248 8.43 23.44 -2.61
CA ILE A 248 7.67 24.54 -2.02
C ILE A 248 7.39 24.16 -0.56
N GLN A 249 7.98 24.89 0.38
CA GLN A 249 7.85 24.58 1.82
C GLN A 249 6.49 25.06 2.35
N GLU A 250 6.02 24.49 3.47
CA GLU A 250 4.76 24.92 4.10
C GLU A 250 4.78 26.39 4.54
N ALA A 251 5.94 26.93 4.92
CA ALA A 251 6.12 28.36 5.22
C ALA A 251 5.98 29.28 3.99
N ASP A 252 5.90 28.69 2.79
CA ASP A 252 5.67 29.38 1.52
C ASP A 252 4.24 29.28 1.02
N ARG A 253 3.32 28.67 1.79
CA ARG A 253 1.87 28.64 1.51
C ARG A 253 1.17 29.81 2.18
#